data_AF-A0A2N2SKS9-F1
#
_entry.id   AF-A0A2N2SKS9-F1
#
_cell.length_a   1.000
_cell.length_b   1.000
_cell.length_c   1.000
_cell.angle_alpha   90.00
_cell.angle_beta   90.00
_cell.angle_gamma   90.00
#
_symmetry.space_group_name_H-M   'P 1'
#
loop_
_entity.id
_entity.type
_entity.pdbx_description
1 polymer ?
#
loop_
_entity_poly.entity_id
_entity_poly.type
_entity_poly.pdbx_seq_one_letter_code
_entity_poly.pdbx_strand_id
1 'polypeptide(L)' 'MSIRTDIANNDATELEARHTDERGDSEFLMSLGKRVREIRDRRGMTRKLVAREAAVSERHLAHLEAGEGNVS' A
#
# COMPACT_ATOMS: atom_id res chain seq x y z
N MET A 1 -47.19 -11.90 -9.92
CA MET A 1 -46.42 -11.13 -10.92
C MET A 1 -46.03 -9.81 -10.27
N SER A 2 -44.79 -9.69 -9.83
CA SER A 2 -44.03 -8.44 -9.60
C SER A 2 -42.66 -8.85 -9.07
N ILE A 3 -41.79 -9.24 -10.00
CA ILE A 3 -40.35 -9.33 -9.78
C ILE A 3 -39.81 -7.98 -10.27
N ARG A 4 -39.33 -7.14 -9.35
CA ARG A 4 -38.64 -5.84 -9.50
C ARG A 4 -38.79 -5.14 -8.14
N THR A 5 -37.77 -4.79 -7.37
CA THR A 5 -36.46 -4.23 -7.73
C THR A 5 -35.59 -4.22 -6.46
N ASP A 6 -34.60 -5.10 -6.32
CA ASP A 6 -33.63 -5.05 -5.20
C ASP A 6 -32.18 -5.26 -5.68
N ILE A 7 -31.90 -5.03 -6.97
CA ILE A 7 -30.58 -5.30 -7.56
C ILE A 7 -29.66 -4.05 -7.52
N ALA A 8 -30.20 -2.84 -7.35
CA ALA A 8 -29.42 -1.61 -7.55
C ALA A 8 -28.69 -1.07 -6.30
N ASN A 9 -28.87 -1.66 -5.10
CA ASN A 9 -28.31 -1.10 -3.86
C ASN A 9 -27.03 -1.80 -3.36
N ASN A 10 -26.64 -2.93 -3.93
CA ASN A 10 -25.44 -3.67 -3.46
C ASN A 10 -24.14 -3.15 -4.09
N ASP A 11 -24.19 -2.65 -5.33
CA ASP A 11 -23.00 -2.19 -6.06
C ASP A 11 -22.40 -0.91 -5.45
N ALA A 12 -23.25 -0.02 -4.93
CA ALA A 12 -22.81 1.23 -4.30
C ALA A 12 -22.13 1.00 -2.94
N THR A 13 -22.56 -0.02 -2.18
CA THR A 13 -21.97 -0.37 -0.89
C THR A 13 -20.60 -1.05 -1.02
N GLU A 14 -20.39 -1.85 -2.07
CA GLU A 14 -19.08 -2.48 -2.33
C GLU A 14 -18.02 -1.49 -2.85
N LEU A 15 -18.44 -0.48 -3.62
CA LEU A 15 -17.54 0.58 -4.14
C LEU A 15 -17.00 1.50 -3.04
N GLU A 16 -17.80 1.80 -2.02
CA GLU A 16 -17.40 2.58 -0.84
C GLU A 16 -16.44 1.79 0.07
N ALA A 17 -16.69 0.50 0.28
CA ALA A 17 -15.86 -0.35 1.13
C ALA A 17 -14.45 -0.60 0.55
N ARG A 18 -14.33 -0.77 -0.78
CA ARG A 18 -13.01 -0.89 -1.44
C ARG A 18 -12.18 0.39 -1.30
N HIS A 19 -12.81 1.56 -1.39
CA HIS A 19 -12.13 2.84 -1.23
C HIS A 19 -11.67 3.15 0.21
N THR A 20 -12.29 2.57 1.24
CA THR A 20 -11.81 2.73 2.63
C THR A 20 -10.56 1.90 2.90
N ASP A 21 -10.50 0.68 2.35
CA ASP A 21 -9.34 -0.22 2.47
C ASP A 21 -8.11 0.39 1.77
N GLU A 22 -8.27 0.86 0.52
CA GLU A 22 -7.17 1.48 -0.24
C GLU A 22 -6.60 2.74 0.40
N ARG A 23 -7.45 3.55 1.06
CA ARG A 23 -7.00 4.75 1.79
C ARG A 23 -6.22 4.37 3.06
N GLY A 24 -6.72 3.38 3.81
CA GLY A 24 -6.02 2.87 5.00
C GLY A 24 -4.68 2.22 4.65
N ASP A 25 -4.65 1.42 3.59
CA ASP A 25 -3.45 0.78 3.07
C ASP A 25 -2.43 1.81 2.56
N SER A 26 -2.89 2.86 1.88
CA SER A 26 -2.04 3.95 1.42
C SER A 26 -1.40 4.69 2.60
N GLU A 27 -2.18 5.10 3.60
CA GLU A 27 -1.65 5.75 4.81
C GLU A 27 -0.67 4.84 5.57
N PHE A 28 -0.99 3.55 5.66
CA PHE A 28 -0.12 2.55 6.27
C PHE A 28 1.21 2.44 5.51
N LEU A 29 1.18 2.25 4.19
CA LEU A 29 2.37 2.14 3.35
C LEU A 29 3.23 3.40 3.41
N MET A 30 2.62 4.59 3.43
CA MET A 30 3.32 5.87 3.62
C MET A 30 4.08 5.89 4.96
N SER A 31 3.42 5.50 6.04
CA SER A 31 4.02 5.47 7.38
C SER A 31 5.15 4.44 7.49
N LEU A 32 4.96 3.27 6.86
CA LEU A 32 5.93 2.19 6.82
C LEU A 32 7.16 2.61 6.02
N GLY A 33 6.98 3.15 4.82
CA GLY A 33 8.04 3.64 3.96
C GLY A 33 8.90 4.71 4.62
N LYS A 34 8.25 5.67 5.28
CA LYS A 34 8.92 6.69 6.08
C LYS A 34 9.78 6.06 7.18
N ARG A 35 9.24 5.10 7.94
CA ARG A 35 9.97 4.43 9.03
C ARG A 35 11.17 3.63 8.53
N VAL A 36 11.03 2.91 7.41
CA VAL A 36 12.13 2.18 6.76
C VAL A 36 13.25 3.14 6.37
N ARG A 37 12.91 4.24 5.70
CA ARG A 37 13.86 5.29 5.33
C ARG A 37 14.58 5.88 6.55
N GLU A 38 13.86 6.23 7.59
CA GLU A 38 14.45 6.79 8.84
C GLU A 38 15.41 5.81 9.52
N ILE A 39 15.08 4.52 9.57
CA ILE A 39 15.99 3.50 10.12
C ILE A 39 17.23 3.38 9.26
N ARG A 40 17.08 3.36 7.94
CA ARG A 40 18.19 3.28 6.98
C ARG A 40 19.13 4.48 7.12
N ASP A 41 18.57 5.69 7.13
CA ASP A 41 19.33 6.95 7.25
C ASP A 41 20.07 7.02 8.60
N ARG A 42 19.41 6.64 9.71
CA ARG A 42 20.05 6.54 11.04
C ARG A 42 21.20 5.55 11.09
N ARG A 43 21.14 4.47 10.30
CA ARG A 43 22.21 3.47 10.20
C ARG A 43 23.28 3.84 9.16
N GLY A 44 23.16 4.97 8.46
CA GLY A 44 24.07 5.37 7.39
C GLY A 44 24.07 4.40 6.21
N MET A 45 22.99 3.63 6.02
CA MET A 45 22.92 2.59 5.00
C MET A 45 22.38 3.16 3.68
N THR A 46 22.94 2.71 2.56
CA THR A 46 22.39 3.03 1.24
C THR A 46 21.21 2.11 0.93
N ARG A 47 20.32 2.55 0.05
CA ARG A 47 19.20 1.71 -0.41
C ARG A 47 19.70 0.40 -1.02
N LYS A 48 20.80 0.45 -1.77
CA LYS A 48 21.50 -0.72 -2.34
C LYS A 48 21.86 -1.77 -1.31
N LEU A 49 22.48 -1.33 -0.21
CA LEU A 49 22.92 -2.23 0.84
C LEU A 49 21.72 -2.90 1.51
N VAL A 50 20.72 -2.12 1.91
CA VAL A 50 19.51 -2.66 2.56
C VAL A 50 18.76 -3.61 1.65
N ALA A 51 18.60 -3.27 0.36
CA ALA A 51 17.94 -4.14 -0.61
C ALA A 51 18.65 -5.49 -0.76
N ARG A 52 20.00 -5.47 -0.80
CA ARG A 52 20.82 -6.69 -0.85
C ARG A 52 20.64 -7.54 0.41
N GLU A 53 20.73 -6.94 1.60
CA GLU A 53 20.58 -7.65 2.88
C GLU A 53 19.16 -8.22 3.05
N ALA A 54 18.13 -7.51 2.57
CA ALA A 54 16.74 -7.94 2.61
C ALA A 54 16.33 -8.85 1.43
N ALA A 55 17.26 -9.20 0.53
CA ALA A 55 17.01 -10.00 -0.67
C ALA A 55 15.85 -9.48 -1.56
N VAL A 56 15.69 -8.15 -1.63
CA VAL A 56 14.72 -7.49 -2.50
C VAL A 56 15.43 -6.63 -3.55
N SER A 57 14.71 -6.25 -4.61
CA SER A 57 15.26 -5.30 -5.58
C SER A 57 15.35 -3.89 -5.00
N GLU A 58 16.35 -3.13 -5.44
CA GLU A 58 16.51 -1.71 -5.05
C GLU A 58 15.28 -0.88 -5.42
N ARG A 59 14.64 -1.21 -6.55
CA ARG A 59 13.40 -0.59 -7.00
C ARG A 59 12.25 -0.87 -6.05
N HIS A 60 12.09 -2.12 -5.61
CA HIS A 60 11.04 -2.49 -4.68
C HIS A 60 11.20 -1.76 -3.33
N LEU A 61 12.43 -1.67 -2.84
CA LEU A 61 12.72 -0.88 -1.64
C LEU A 61 12.46 0.62 -1.86
N ALA A 62 12.71 1.15 -3.07
CA ALA A 62 12.41 2.55 -3.39
C ALA A 62 10.91 2.84 -3.40
N HIS A 63 10.10 1.96 -4.00
CA HIS A 63 8.64 2.07 -3.98
C HIS A 63 8.12 1.99 -2.53
N LEU A 64 8.60 1.00 -1.76
CA LEU A 64 8.25 0.86 -0.34
C LEU A 64 8.58 2.14 0.45
N GLU A 65 9.78 2.72 0.30
CA GLU A 65 10.16 3.97 0.94
C GLU A 65 9.34 5.19 0.49
N ALA A 66 8.77 5.14 -0.72
CA ALA A 66 7.86 6.15 -1.25
C ALA A 66 6.41 5.95 -0.78
N GLY A 67 6.11 4.84 -0.09
CA GLY A 67 4.74 4.45 0.25
C GLY A 67 3.95 3.89 -0.93
N GLU A 68 4.64 3.56 -2.03
CA GLU A 68 4.07 2.95 -3.22
C GLU A 68 4.23 1.43 -3.11
N GLY A 69 3.12 0.71 -3.02
CA GLY A 69 3.09 -0.74 -3.11
C GLY A 69 2.07 -1.11 -4.17
N ASN A 70 2.43 -1.99 -5.11
CA ASN A 70 1.40 -2.67 -5.89
C ASN A 70 0.65 -3.58 -4.93
N VAL A 71 -0.39 -3.06 -4.26
CA VAL A 71 -1.39 -3.88 -3.58
C VAL A 71 -2.26 -4.43 -4.72
N SER A 72 -1.84 -5.55 -5.28
CA SER A 72 -2.56 -6.29 -6.32
C SER A 72 -3.14 -7.56 -5.76
#